data_AF-A0A661WKJ0-F1
#
_entry.id   AF-A0A661WKJ0-F1
#
_cell.length_a   1.000
_cell.length_b   1.000
_cell.length_c   1.000
_cell.angle_alpha   90.00
_cell.angle_beta   90.00
_cell.angle_gamma   90.00
#
_symmetry.space_group_name_H-M   'P 1'
#
loop_
_entity.id
_entity.type
_entity.pdbx_description
1 polymer ?
#
loop_
_entity_poly.entity_id
_entity_poly.type
_entity_poly.pdbx_seq_one_letter_code
_entity_poly.pdbx_strand_id
1 'polypeptide(L)'
;EVEDNKLILNEKGVTKPRGSGKKRIIEAETIIFAIGDKVDENFGLPVDKWSEFVKNENPRFPKDGKTYETYDPASESVIEDVFVAGWSRQASDGLVGYARKDGINGANAVLDYLKNLPQGESAVETLETKLASLSKPIVTNEAALRLYQVESEETEKRNVKDFKFDKNEDMLAAIGL
;
A
#
# COMPACT_ATOMS: atom_id res chain seq x y z
N GLU A 1 8.67 29.84 -4.80
CA GLU A 1 7.94 30.46 -5.93
C GLU A 1 6.72 29.62 -6.22
N VAL A 2 5.57 30.24 -6.51
CA VAL A 2 4.34 29.57 -6.96
C VAL A 2 3.79 30.24 -8.21
N GLU A 3 2.99 29.52 -8.98
CA GLU A 3 2.34 30.02 -10.20
C GLU A 3 0.81 29.95 -10.08
N ASP A 4 0.12 30.99 -10.54
CA ASP A 4 -1.35 30.98 -10.67
C ASP A 4 -1.77 30.01 -11.78
N ASN A 5 -2.78 29.19 -11.54
CA ASN A 5 -3.35 28.28 -12.52
C ASN A 5 -4.68 28.81 -13.11
N LYS A 6 -4.95 28.47 -14.37
CA LYS A 6 -6.27 28.56 -15.01
C LYS A 6 -6.82 27.16 -15.25
N LEU A 7 -8.12 26.98 -15.06
CA LEU A 7 -8.80 25.75 -15.44
C LEU A 7 -9.11 25.77 -16.93
N ILE A 8 -8.60 24.79 -17.66
CA ILE A 8 -8.86 24.62 -19.10
C ILE A 8 -9.66 23.34 -19.30
N LEU A 9 -10.81 23.45 -19.96
CA LEU A 9 -11.63 22.31 -20.35
C LEU A 9 -10.92 21.55 -21.47
N ASN A 10 -10.68 20.25 -21.27
CA ASN A 10 -10.15 19.40 -22.31
C ASN A 10 -11.26 18.84 -23.23
N GLU A 11 -10.86 18.21 -24.33
CA GLU A 11 -11.77 17.59 -25.31
C GLU A 11 -12.66 16.49 -24.71
N LYS A 12 -12.25 15.91 -23.57
CA LYS A 12 -13.02 14.88 -22.83
C LYS A 12 -14.00 15.46 -21.81
N GLY A 13 -14.22 16.78 -21.81
CA GLY A 13 -15.15 17.45 -20.89
C GLY A 13 -14.65 17.59 -19.45
N VAL A 14 -13.35 17.36 -19.20
CA VAL A 14 -12.74 17.48 -17.86
C VAL A 14 -11.85 18.71 -17.80
N THR A 15 -11.99 19.52 -16.75
CA THR A 15 -11.12 20.68 -16.52
C THR A 15 -9.78 20.25 -15.92
N LYS A 16 -8.68 20.81 -16.42
CA LYS A 16 -7.33 20.61 -15.87
C LYS A 16 -6.65 21.95 -15.57
N PRO A 17 -5.88 22.06 -14.48
CA PRO A 17 -5.08 23.25 -14.22
C PRO A 17 -3.97 23.37 -15.28
N ARG A 18 -3.75 24.61 -15.72
CA ARG A 18 -2.65 25.03 -16.60
C ARG A 18 -2.03 26.30 -16.04
N GLY A 19 -0.71 26.36 -16.04
CA GLY A 19 0.03 27.55 -15.62
C GLY A 19 -0.40 28.78 -16.40
N SER A 20 -0.61 29.90 -15.71
CA SER A 20 -1.00 31.16 -16.32
C SER A 20 0.21 32.02 -16.75
N GLY A 21 1.43 31.62 -16.42
CA GLY A 21 2.66 32.40 -16.53
C GLY A 21 2.84 33.43 -15.41
N LYS A 22 1.81 33.67 -14.59
CA LYS A 22 1.86 34.65 -13.49
C LYS A 22 2.42 33.98 -12.23
N LYS A 23 3.63 34.37 -11.87
CA LYS A 23 4.37 33.84 -10.72
C LYS A 23 4.38 34.83 -9.55
N ARG A 24 4.45 34.31 -8.34
CA ARG A 24 4.71 35.10 -7.12
C ARG A 24 5.58 34.32 -6.14
N ILE A 25 6.27 35.04 -5.27
CA ILE A 25 6.95 34.44 -4.12
C ILE A 25 5.96 34.31 -2.97
N ILE A 26 5.98 33.16 -2.32
CA ILE A 26 5.38 32.95 -1.00
C ILE A 26 6.57 32.66 -0.09
N GLU A 27 6.78 33.51 0.91
CA GLU A 27 7.76 33.26 1.95
C GLU A 27 7.20 32.19 2.89
N ALA A 28 7.96 31.12 3.08
CA ALA A 28 7.61 30.02 3.96
C ALA A 28 8.88 29.44 4.58
N GLU A 29 8.84 29.19 5.89
CA GLU A 29 9.94 28.51 6.59
C GLU A 29 9.88 27.00 6.40
N THR A 30 8.67 26.45 6.23
CA THR A 30 8.43 25.02 6.01
C THR A 30 7.39 24.82 4.91
N ILE A 31 7.65 23.85 4.02
CA ILE A 31 6.72 23.43 2.97
C ILE A 31 6.52 21.92 3.09
N ILE A 32 5.26 21.48 3.22
CA ILE A 32 4.88 20.06 3.30
C ILE A 32 4.03 19.71 2.08
N PHE A 33 4.48 18.76 1.27
CA PHE A 33 3.75 18.27 0.11
C PHE A 33 2.84 17.10 0.50
N ALA A 34 1.54 17.34 0.58
CA ALA A 34 0.52 16.32 0.80
C ALA A 34 -0.22 16.01 -0.50
N ILE A 35 0.51 15.49 -1.50
CA ILE A 35 0.03 15.31 -2.89
C ILE A 35 -0.22 13.85 -3.26
N GLY A 36 -0.33 12.98 -2.25
CA GLY A 36 -0.57 11.55 -2.42
C GLY A 36 0.64 10.70 -2.05
N ASP A 37 0.37 9.42 -1.90
CA ASP A 37 1.32 8.37 -1.61
C ASP A 37 1.66 7.60 -2.89
N LYS A 38 2.76 6.85 -2.86
CA LYS A 38 3.17 5.97 -3.94
C LYS A 38 3.56 4.60 -3.40
N VAL A 39 3.54 3.59 -4.27
CA VAL A 39 4.09 2.27 -3.94
C VAL A 39 5.62 2.32 -3.91
N ASP A 40 6.25 1.34 -3.24
CA ASP A 40 7.70 1.18 -3.28
C ASP A 40 8.12 0.47 -4.57
N GLU A 41 8.91 1.16 -5.40
CA GLU A 41 9.47 0.64 -6.65
C GLU A 41 10.45 -0.52 -6.45
N ASN A 42 10.99 -0.67 -5.22
CA ASN A 42 11.90 -1.77 -4.87
C ASN A 42 11.18 -3.01 -4.35
N PHE A 43 9.84 -3.00 -4.30
CA PHE A 43 9.04 -4.14 -3.84
C PHE A 43 9.13 -5.37 -4.78
N GLY A 44 9.62 -5.17 -6.01
CA GLY A 44 9.83 -6.25 -6.98
C GLY A 44 8.69 -6.44 -7.98
N LEU A 45 7.76 -5.48 -8.07
CA LEU A 45 6.72 -5.44 -9.08
C LEU A 45 6.91 -4.24 -10.01
N PRO A 46 6.57 -4.35 -11.31
CA PRO A 46 6.60 -3.22 -12.23
C PRO A 46 5.70 -2.08 -11.77
N VAL A 47 6.19 -0.86 -11.94
CA VAL A 47 5.50 0.38 -11.54
C VAL A 47 5.31 1.26 -12.77
N ASP A 48 4.16 1.91 -12.87
CA ASP A 48 3.84 2.81 -13.97
C ASP A 48 4.41 4.23 -13.74
N LYS A 49 4.18 5.13 -14.70
CA LYS A 49 4.64 6.53 -14.63
C LYS A 49 4.00 7.33 -13.48
N TRP A 50 2.96 6.83 -12.84
CA TRP A 50 2.26 7.45 -11.73
C TRP A 50 2.66 6.84 -10.38
N SER A 51 3.67 5.97 -10.38
CA SER A 51 4.13 5.28 -9.18
C SER A 51 3.06 4.36 -8.56
N GLU A 52 2.22 3.73 -9.40
CA GLU A 52 1.35 2.62 -9.03
C GLU A 52 1.87 1.30 -9.61
N PHE A 53 1.58 0.17 -8.96
CA PHE A 53 1.86 -1.13 -9.59
C PHE A 53 1.07 -1.26 -10.91
N VAL A 54 1.75 -1.77 -11.93
CA VAL A 54 1.16 -2.04 -13.24
C VAL A 54 0.16 -3.19 -13.08
N LYS A 55 -1.04 -2.98 -13.60
CA LYS A 55 -2.17 -3.91 -13.48
C LYS A 55 -2.65 -4.33 -14.85
N ASN A 56 -3.27 -5.50 -14.92
CA ASN A 56 -3.82 -6.03 -16.17
C ASN A 56 -5.05 -5.21 -16.61
N GLU A 57 -4.96 -4.52 -17.75
CA GLU A 57 -6.06 -3.72 -18.31
C GLU A 57 -7.27 -4.58 -18.76
N ASN A 58 -7.06 -5.89 -18.96
CA ASN A 58 -8.10 -6.86 -19.37
C ASN A 58 -8.33 -7.90 -18.27
N PRO A 59 -9.02 -7.55 -17.16
CA PRO A 59 -9.11 -8.40 -15.97
C PRO A 59 -9.74 -9.77 -16.27
N ARG A 60 -9.07 -10.84 -15.84
CA ARG A 60 -9.60 -12.21 -15.89
C ARG A 60 -10.63 -12.45 -14.79
N PHE A 61 -10.45 -11.78 -13.65
CA PHE A 61 -11.28 -11.91 -12.45
C PHE A 61 -11.82 -10.53 -11.98
N PRO A 62 -12.66 -9.85 -12.77
CA PRO A 62 -13.10 -8.49 -12.45
C PRO A 62 -14.00 -8.45 -11.22
N LYS A 63 -13.85 -7.40 -10.40
CA LYS A 63 -14.81 -7.02 -9.35
C LYS A 63 -15.18 -5.55 -9.50
N ASP A 64 -16.47 -5.27 -9.61
CA ASP A 64 -16.97 -3.92 -9.91
C ASP A 64 -16.28 -3.27 -11.13
N GLY A 65 -15.96 -4.09 -12.15
CA GLY A 65 -15.25 -3.64 -13.36
C GLY A 65 -13.77 -3.30 -13.15
N LYS A 66 -13.19 -3.57 -11.96
CA LYS A 66 -11.79 -3.34 -11.65
C LYS A 66 -10.96 -4.62 -11.73
N THR A 67 -9.70 -4.44 -12.10
CA THR A 67 -8.66 -5.47 -12.06
C THR A 67 -7.95 -5.47 -10.71
N TYR A 68 -7.54 -6.66 -10.25
CA TYR A 68 -6.73 -6.88 -9.05
C TYR A 68 -5.43 -7.61 -9.39
N GLU A 69 -5.20 -7.91 -10.67
CA GLU A 69 -4.07 -8.70 -11.16
C GLU A 69 -2.93 -7.78 -11.56
N THR A 70 -1.72 -8.13 -11.15
CA THR A 70 -0.50 -7.40 -11.57
C THR A 70 -0.08 -7.83 -12.96
N TYR A 71 0.57 -6.93 -13.68
CA TYR A 71 0.97 -7.16 -15.08
C TYR A 71 2.41 -6.73 -15.31
N ASP A 72 3.14 -7.52 -16.07
CA ASP A 72 4.49 -7.21 -16.50
C ASP A 72 4.49 -6.66 -17.93
N PRO A 73 4.76 -5.36 -18.11
CA PRO A 73 4.79 -4.75 -19.43
C PRO A 73 5.97 -5.22 -20.29
N ALA A 74 7.02 -5.81 -19.71
CA ALA A 74 8.16 -6.30 -20.49
C ALA A 74 7.85 -7.64 -21.19
N SER A 75 7.14 -8.54 -20.50
CA SER A 75 6.67 -9.81 -21.05
C SER A 75 5.27 -9.75 -21.66
N GLU A 76 4.61 -8.59 -21.59
CA GLU A 76 3.23 -8.36 -22.01
C GLU A 76 2.24 -9.38 -21.41
N SER A 77 2.46 -9.78 -20.16
CA SER A 77 1.70 -10.86 -19.52
C SER A 77 1.29 -10.55 -18.08
N VAL A 78 0.24 -11.21 -17.62
CA VAL A 78 -0.15 -11.18 -16.21
C VAL A 78 0.95 -11.86 -15.41
N ILE A 79 1.35 -11.25 -14.29
CA ILE A 79 2.21 -11.93 -13.32
C ILE A 79 1.30 -12.89 -12.56
N GLU A 80 1.37 -14.18 -12.92
CA GLU A 80 0.54 -15.22 -12.31
C GLU A 80 0.71 -15.28 -10.80
N ASP A 81 -0.35 -15.73 -10.12
CA ASP A 81 -0.43 -15.85 -8.66
C ASP A 81 -0.28 -14.53 -7.86
N VAL A 82 -0.10 -13.38 -8.52
CA VAL A 82 0.13 -12.08 -7.85
C VAL A 82 -1.05 -11.13 -8.05
N PHE A 83 -1.63 -10.71 -6.92
CA PHE A 83 -2.76 -9.80 -6.84
C PHE A 83 -2.45 -8.64 -5.89
N VAL A 84 -3.04 -7.47 -6.17
CA VAL A 84 -2.93 -6.25 -5.35
C VAL A 84 -4.30 -5.74 -4.95
N ALA A 85 -4.42 -5.22 -3.72
CA ALA A 85 -5.68 -4.69 -3.18
C ALA A 85 -5.44 -3.58 -2.15
N GLY A 86 -6.45 -2.75 -1.90
CA GLY A 86 -6.31 -1.57 -1.06
C GLY A 86 -5.40 -0.54 -1.72
N TRP A 87 -4.60 0.18 -0.93
CA TRP A 87 -3.73 1.25 -1.44
C TRP A 87 -2.60 0.74 -2.33
N SER A 88 -2.19 -0.53 -2.24
CA SER A 88 -1.22 -1.08 -3.21
C SER A 88 -1.82 -1.22 -4.61
N ARG A 89 -3.15 -1.43 -4.73
CA ARG A 89 -3.85 -1.43 -6.02
C ARG A 89 -4.12 -0.02 -6.51
N GLN A 90 -4.53 0.87 -5.62
CA GLN A 90 -4.89 2.24 -5.97
C GLN A 90 -4.56 3.17 -4.79
N ALA A 91 -3.40 3.82 -4.86
CA ALA A 91 -2.90 4.67 -3.81
C ALA A 91 -3.78 5.93 -3.67
N SER A 92 -3.90 6.42 -2.43
CA SER A 92 -4.60 7.67 -2.11
C SER A 92 -6.05 7.79 -2.60
N ASP A 93 -6.73 6.67 -2.91
CA ASP A 93 -8.15 6.66 -3.27
C ASP A 93 -9.03 6.42 -2.03
N GLY A 94 -9.42 7.53 -1.41
CA GLY A 94 -10.56 7.60 -0.50
C GLY A 94 -10.31 7.18 0.96
N LEU A 95 -11.40 7.22 1.74
CA LEU A 95 -11.47 6.85 3.15
C LEU A 95 -11.19 5.35 3.36
N VAL A 96 -10.85 4.97 4.61
CA VAL A 96 -10.59 3.58 5.04
C VAL A 96 -11.68 2.59 4.59
N GLY A 97 -12.95 3.02 4.51
CA GLY A 97 -14.06 2.20 4.04
C GLY A 97 -13.92 1.76 2.57
N TYR A 98 -13.37 2.60 1.69
CA TYR A 98 -13.12 2.24 0.30
C TYR A 98 -11.98 1.23 0.19
N ALA A 99 -10.88 1.43 0.94
CA ALA A 99 -9.79 0.45 1.01
C ALA A 99 -10.27 -0.91 1.54
N ARG A 100 -11.20 -0.92 2.51
CA ARG A 100 -11.83 -2.16 3.00
C ARG A 100 -12.64 -2.86 1.90
N LYS A 101 -13.52 -2.13 1.21
CA LYS A 101 -14.30 -2.69 0.10
C LYS A 101 -13.36 -3.26 -0.97
N ASP A 102 -12.29 -2.52 -1.27
CA ASP A 102 -11.30 -2.93 -2.25
C ASP A 102 -10.55 -4.20 -1.83
N GLY A 103 -10.15 -4.31 -0.57
CA GLY A 103 -9.53 -5.51 0.00
C GLY A 103 -10.44 -6.74 -0.10
N ILE A 104 -11.74 -6.59 0.20
CA ILE A 104 -12.73 -7.68 0.06
C ILE A 104 -12.85 -8.12 -1.41
N ASN A 105 -12.90 -7.16 -2.33
CA ASN A 105 -12.95 -7.45 -3.75
C ASN A 105 -11.67 -8.16 -4.23
N GLY A 106 -10.50 -7.72 -3.78
CA GLY A 106 -9.22 -8.39 -4.09
C GLY A 106 -9.20 -9.83 -3.60
N ALA A 107 -9.64 -10.09 -2.37
CA ALA A 107 -9.77 -11.45 -1.85
C ALA A 107 -10.74 -12.29 -2.69
N ASN A 108 -11.88 -11.73 -3.10
CA ASN A 108 -12.83 -12.44 -3.97
C ASN A 108 -12.27 -12.71 -5.38
N ALA A 109 -11.41 -11.83 -5.92
CA ALA A 109 -10.74 -12.06 -7.20
C ALA A 109 -9.75 -13.23 -7.10
N VAL A 110 -8.97 -13.29 -6.02
CA VAL A 110 -8.08 -14.44 -5.71
C VAL A 110 -8.88 -15.73 -5.57
N LEU A 111 -10.01 -15.71 -4.85
CA LEU A 111 -10.86 -16.90 -4.70
C LEU A 111 -11.40 -17.41 -6.04
N ASP A 112 -11.77 -16.52 -6.96
CA ASP A 112 -12.22 -16.94 -8.30
C ASP A 112 -11.08 -17.47 -9.16
N TYR A 113 -9.88 -16.93 -9.01
CA TYR A 113 -8.67 -17.49 -9.63
C TYR A 113 -8.38 -18.90 -9.13
N LEU A 114 -8.36 -19.10 -7.81
CA LEU A 114 -8.06 -20.39 -7.18
C LEU A 114 -9.06 -21.51 -7.56
N LYS A 115 -10.32 -21.18 -7.87
CA LYS A 115 -11.30 -22.18 -8.35
C LYS A 115 -10.90 -22.84 -9.67
N ASN A 116 -10.06 -22.18 -10.46
CA ASN A 116 -9.58 -22.69 -11.75
C ASN A 116 -8.28 -23.49 -11.63
N LEU A 117 -7.70 -23.55 -10.43
CA LEU A 117 -6.47 -24.27 -10.17
C LEU A 117 -6.76 -25.59 -9.44
N PRO A 118 -5.93 -26.61 -9.65
CA PRO A 118 -5.96 -27.79 -8.81
C PRO A 118 -5.65 -27.40 -7.36
N GLN A 119 -6.18 -28.17 -6.41
CA GLN A 119 -5.83 -28.00 -5.00
C GLN A 119 -4.33 -28.20 -4.82
N GLY A 120 -3.65 -27.18 -4.29
CA GLY A 120 -2.23 -27.24 -3.96
C GLY A 120 -1.94 -27.92 -2.62
N GLU A 121 -0.66 -28.15 -2.37
CA GLU A 121 -0.17 -28.60 -1.06
C GLU A 121 -0.02 -27.42 -0.08
N SER A 122 0.03 -27.74 1.21
CA SER A 122 0.29 -26.73 2.24
C SER A 122 1.72 -26.22 2.14
N ALA A 123 1.90 -24.90 2.07
CA ALA A 123 3.22 -24.27 2.04
C ALA A 123 3.72 -23.83 3.44
N VAL A 124 3.03 -24.19 4.53
CA VAL A 124 3.31 -23.66 5.87
C VAL A 124 4.71 -24.01 6.35
N GLU A 125 5.13 -25.28 6.30
CA GLU A 125 6.47 -25.70 6.76
C GLU A 125 7.59 -25.06 5.93
N THR A 126 7.39 -24.96 4.62
CA THR A 126 8.32 -24.29 3.71
C THR A 126 8.44 -22.80 4.04
N LEU A 127 7.32 -22.14 4.33
CA LEU A 127 7.29 -20.75 4.74
C LEU A 127 8.00 -20.56 6.08
N GLU A 128 7.72 -21.39 7.09
CA GLU A 128 8.37 -21.34 8.39
C GLU A 128 9.89 -21.52 8.27
N THR A 129 10.34 -22.49 7.48
CA THR A 129 11.76 -22.71 7.20
C THR A 129 12.39 -21.49 6.53
N LYS A 130 11.70 -20.90 5.55
CA LYS A 130 12.18 -19.71 4.86
C LYS A 130 12.27 -18.51 5.80
N LEU A 131 11.25 -18.29 6.63
CA LEU A 131 11.23 -17.22 7.61
C LEU A 131 12.35 -17.39 8.64
N ALA A 132 12.57 -18.61 9.15
CA ALA A 132 13.67 -18.92 10.07
C ALA A 132 15.07 -18.70 9.48
N SER A 133 15.20 -18.79 8.14
CA SER A 133 16.45 -18.49 7.44
C SER A 133 16.74 -16.99 7.30
N LEU A 134 15.75 -16.12 7.56
CA LEU A 134 15.95 -14.68 7.46
C LEU A 134 16.76 -14.18 8.66
N SER A 135 17.73 -13.31 8.40
CA SER A 135 18.50 -12.62 9.45
C SER A 135 17.73 -11.45 10.06
N LYS A 136 16.42 -11.61 10.29
CA LYS A 136 15.51 -10.57 10.79
C LYS A 136 14.58 -11.16 11.87
N PRO A 137 14.29 -10.42 12.95
CA PRO A 137 13.31 -10.84 13.95
C PRO A 137 11.92 -11.04 13.32
N ILE A 138 11.22 -12.09 13.74
CA ILE A 138 9.85 -12.39 13.30
C ILE A 138 8.90 -11.97 14.41
N VAL A 139 8.08 -10.95 14.14
CA VAL A 139 7.04 -10.51 15.07
C VAL A 139 5.77 -11.33 14.84
N THR A 140 5.47 -12.23 15.77
CA THR A 140 4.23 -13.01 15.76
C THR A 140 3.05 -12.18 16.27
N ASN A 141 1.83 -12.68 16.07
CA ASN A 141 0.63 -12.06 16.64
C ASN A 141 0.71 -11.94 18.17
N GLU A 142 1.26 -12.95 18.85
CA GLU A 142 1.45 -12.92 20.30
C GLU A 142 2.44 -11.83 20.71
N ALA A 143 3.57 -11.72 20.01
CA ALA A 143 4.56 -10.67 20.26
C ALA A 143 3.98 -9.27 20.00
N ALA A 144 3.19 -9.09 18.94
CA ALA A 144 2.51 -7.83 18.65
C ALA A 144 1.49 -7.46 19.75
N LEU A 145 0.72 -8.42 20.27
CA LEU A 145 -0.19 -8.19 21.40
C LEU A 145 0.56 -7.80 22.67
N ARG A 146 1.71 -8.43 22.93
CA ARG A 146 2.59 -8.05 24.04
C ARG A 146 3.11 -6.63 23.89
N LEU A 147 3.47 -6.19 22.68
CA LEU A 147 3.89 -4.81 22.45
C LEU A 147 2.79 -3.83 22.85
N TYR A 148 1.54 -4.07 22.45
CA TYR A 148 0.42 -3.22 22.85
C TYR A 148 0.20 -3.16 24.36
N GLN A 149 0.45 -4.27 25.08
CA GLN A 149 0.40 -4.28 26.54
C GLN A 149 1.50 -3.40 27.15
N VAL A 150 2.74 -3.54 26.67
CA VAL A 150 3.87 -2.72 27.13
C VAL A 150 3.61 -1.23 26.86
N GLU A 151 3.11 -0.88 25.69
CA GLU A 151 2.76 0.50 25.33
C GLU A 151 1.64 1.06 26.23
N SER A 152 0.65 0.24 26.59
CA SER A 152 -0.40 0.62 27.54
C SER A 152 0.16 0.87 28.94
N GLU A 153 1.05 0.00 29.43
CA GLU A 153 1.72 0.19 30.72
C GLU A 153 2.57 1.47 30.74
N GLU A 154 3.29 1.77 29.66
CA GLU A 154 4.06 3.01 29.53
C GLU A 154 3.17 4.25 29.48
N THR A 155 2.00 4.15 28.85
CA THR A 155 0.98 5.20 28.85
C THR A 155 0.54 5.55 30.28
N GLU A 156 0.25 4.53 31.09
CA GLU A 156 -0.13 4.68 32.50
C GLU A 156 1.03 5.23 33.35
N LYS A 157 2.23 4.64 33.24
CA LYS A 157 3.43 5.07 33.99
C LYS A 157 3.78 6.53 33.73
N ARG A 158 3.64 6.98 32.48
CA ARG A 158 4.00 8.35 32.05
C ARG A 158 2.84 9.33 32.21
N ASN A 159 1.63 8.85 32.52
CA ASN A 159 0.41 9.65 32.60
C ASN A 159 0.19 10.49 31.32
N VAL A 160 0.33 9.84 30.16
CA VAL A 160 0.11 10.44 28.84
C VAL A 160 -1.14 9.86 28.18
N LYS A 161 -1.61 10.49 27.10
CA LYS A 161 -2.80 10.02 26.37
C LYS A 161 -2.54 8.71 25.60
N ASP A 162 -1.34 8.59 25.03
CA ASP A 162 -0.91 7.44 24.24
C ASP A 162 0.62 7.40 24.25
N PHE A 163 1.18 6.20 24.20
CA PHE A 163 2.62 5.98 24.09
C PHE A 163 2.88 5.00 22.95
N LYS A 164 3.81 5.37 22.07
CA LYS A 164 4.37 4.52 21.03
C LYS A 164 5.88 4.64 21.08
N PHE A 165 6.57 3.53 20.88
CA PHE A 165 8.00 3.57 20.64
C PHE A 165 8.28 4.27 19.31
N ASP A 166 9.33 5.09 19.27
CA ASP A 166 9.77 5.84 18.09
C ASP A 166 10.81 5.07 17.25
N LYS A 167 11.33 3.95 17.78
CA LYS A 167 12.36 3.12 17.16
C LYS A 167 12.00 1.64 17.16
N ASN A 168 12.36 0.97 16.08
CA ASN A 168 12.13 -0.47 15.91
C ASN A 168 12.89 -1.29 16.95
N GLU A 169 14.13 -0.90 17.29
CA GLU A 169 14.98 -1.62 18.24
C GLU A 169 14.35 -1.64 19.64
N ASP A 170 13.72 -0.53 20.04
CA ASP A 170 13.06 -0.42 21.35
C ASP A 170 11.76 -1.25 21.38
N MET A 171 11.00 -1.28 20.27
CA MET A 171 9.82 -2.15 20.13
C MET A 171 10.20 -3.63 20.27
N LEU A 172 11.27 -4.05 19.57
CA LEU A 172 11.74 -5.44 19.58
C LEU A 172 12.25 -5.84 20.97
N ALA A 173 13.08 -5.00 21.58
CA ALA A 173 13.58 -5.22 22.93
C ALA A 173 12.44 -5.34 23.96
N ALA A 174 11.40 -4.51 23.84
CA ALA A 174 10.23 -4.54 24.73
C ALA A 174 9.45 -5.86 24.70
N ILE A 175 9.48 -6.58 23.56
CA ILE A 175 8.81 -7.88 23.38
C ILE A 175 9.77 -9.07 23.45
N GLY A 176 11.06 -8.83 23.71
CA GLY A 176 12.08 -9.85 23.87
C GLY A 176 12.61 -10.42 22.56
N LEU A 177 12.62 -9.60 21.49
CA LEU A 177 13.14 -9.94 20.17
C LEU A 177 14.36 -9.10 19.78
#